data_AF-A0AAD7KN68-F1
#
_entry.id   AF-A0AAD7KN68-F1
#
_cell.length_a   1.000
_cell.length_b   1.000
_cell.length_c   1.000
_cell.angle_alpha   90.00
_cell.angle_beta   90.00
_cell.angle_gamma   90.00
#
_symmetry.space_group_name_H-M   'P 1'
#
loop_
_entity.id
_entity.type
_entity.pdbx_description
1 polymer ?
#
loop_
_entity_poly.entity_id
_entity_poly.type
_entity_poly.pdbx_seq_one_letter_code
_entity_poly.pdbx_strand_id
1 'polypeptide(L)' 'MDEEFEGVVQADFTFFDLKPDDFHAVKTLLQTYLDNKQWDLSGFVDLILGQTTVGTVVKLEGDEDEGIFSLVTALNIG' A
#
# COMPACT_ATOMS: atom_id res chain seq x y z
N MET A 1 27.97 27.87 -14.16
CA MET A 1 27.82 26.51 -14.69
C MET A 1 26.49 26.07 -14.15
N ASP A 2 25.45 26.26 -14.95
CA ASP A 2 24.12 25.78 -14.63
C ASP A 2 24.23 24.26 -14.54
N GLU A 3 24.08 23.71 -13.34
CA GLU A 3 23.87 22.27 -13.16
C GLU A 3 22.50 21.97 -13.76
N GLU A 4 22.49 21.63 -15.05
CA GLU A 4 21.38 20.91 -15.66
C GLU A 4 21.06 19.72 -14.74
N PHE A 5 19.84 19.72 -14.19
CA PHE A 5 19.21 18.50 -13.67
C PHE A 5 19.03 17.54 -14.86
N GLU A 6 20.11 16.90 -15.32
CA GLU A 6 20.07 15.74 -16.18
C GLU A 6 19.69 14.54 -15.32
N GLY A 7 18.41 14.18 -15.32
CA GLY A 7 17.98 12.94 -14.68
C GLY A 7 16.47 12.81 -14.69
N VAL A 8 15.92 12.18 -15.73
CA VAL A 8 14.56 11.66 -15.65
C VAL A 8 14.55 10.62 -14.53
N VAL A 9 13.87 10.91 -13.42
CA VAL A 9 13.62 9.92 -12.37
C VAL A 9 12.53 8.99 -12.90
N GLN A 10 12.91 7.77 -13.28
CA GLN A 10 11.98 6.72 -13.66
C GLN A 10 11.56 5.94 -12.42
N ALA A 11 10.24 5.88 -12.20
CA ALA A 11 9.63 5.16 -11.09
C ALA A 11 8.71 4.09 -11.70
N ASP A 12 9.10 2.82 -11.53
CA ASP A 12 8.34 1.69 -12.07
C ASP A 12 7.38 1.17 -11.00
N PHE A 13 6.08 1.39 -11.22
CA PHE A 13 5.01 0.92 -10.34
C PHE A 13 4.54 -0.45 -10.79
N THR A 14 4.64 -1.42 -9.89
CA THR A 14 4.29 -2.82 -10.15
C THR A 14 3.22 -3.29 -9.16
N PHE A 15 2.37 -4.20 -9.61
CA PHE A 15 1.33 -4.83 -8.79
C PHE A 15 1.88 -6.06 -8.09
N PHE A 16 1.62 -6.16 -6.79
CA PHE A 16 2.04 -7.27 -5.95
C PHE A 16 0.86 -7.85 -5.17
N ASP A 17 0.95 -9.13 -4.85
CA ASP A 17 0.03 -9.78 -3.92
C ASP A 17 0.17 -9.17 -2.52
N LEU A 18 -0.95 -9.14 -1.79
CA LEU A 18 -0.97 -8.73 -0.39
C LEU A 18 -0.16 -9.70 0.46
N LYS A 19 0.69 -9.15 1.33
CA LYS A 19 1.48 -9.93 2.30
C LYS A 19 1.21 -9.45 3.72
N PRO A 20 1.35 -10.32 4.74
CA PRO A 20 1.22 -9.91 6.14
C PRO A 20 2.16 -8.76 6.53
N ASP A 21 3.33 -8.66 5.90
CA ASP A 21 4.32 -7.62 6.16
C ASP A 21 3.84 -6.21 5.74
N ASP A 22 2.83 -6.12 4.85
CA ASP A 22 2.23 -4.88 4.37
C ASP A 22 1.41 -4.12 5.42
N PHE A 23 1.25 -4.68 6.63
CA PHE A 23 0.37 -4.18 7.68
C PHE A 23 0.54 -2.69 7.94
N HIS A 24 1.77 -2.23 8.16
CA HIS A 24 2.04 -0.84 8.53
C HIS A 24 1.76 0.13 7.38
N ALA A 25 2.12 -0.26 6.15
CA ALA A 25 1.92 0.56 4.96
C ALA A 25 0.43 0.66 4.61
N VAL A 26 -0.30 -0.46 4.62
CA VAL A 26 -1.76 -0.48 4.40
C VAL A 26 -2.49 0.31 5.49
N LYS A 27 -2.10 0.14 6.76
CA LYS A 27 -2.69 0.89 7.87
C LYS A 27 -2.53 2.40 7.71
N THR A 28 -1.33 2.85 7.35
CA THR A 28 -1.03 4.28 7.12
C THR A 28 -1.83 4.84 5.95
N LEU A 29 -1.91 4.08 4.85
CA LEU A 29 -2.71 4.44 3.69
C LEU A 29 -4.18 4.61 4.07
N LEU A 30 -4.78 3.59 4.70
CA LEU A 30 -6.18 3.63 5.14
C LEU A 30 -6.43 4.75 6.15
N GLN A 31 -5.53 4.98 7.11
CA GLN A 31 -5.63 6.09 8.07
C GLN A 31 -5.73 7.47 7.37
N THR A 32 -5.12 7.62 6.20
CA THR A 32 -5.16 8.86 5.43
C THR A 32 -6.50 9.06 4.71
N TYR A 33 -7.13 7.98 4.22
CA TYR A 33 -8.35 8.06 3.41
C TYR A 33 -9.64 8.05 4.23
N LEU A 34 -9.55 7.46 5.40
CA LEU A 34 -10.67 6.93 6.12
C LEU A 34 -10.58 7.81 7.39
N ASP A 35 -11.50 8.78 7.46
CA ASP A 35 -11.43 10.00 8.28
C ASP A 35 -11.35 9.69 9.80
N ASN A 36 -11.15 10.69 10.68
CA ASN A 36 -10.94 10.59 12.14
C ASN A 36 -12.07 9.93 12.97
N LYS A 37 -12.97 9.14 12.36
CA LYS A 37 -13.97 8.34 13.08
C LYS A 37 -13.28 7.28 13.95
N GLN A 38 -13.99 6.76 14.96
CA GLN A 38 -13.52 5.59 15.73
C GLN A 38 -13.89 4.31 14.98
N TRP A 39 -12.90 3.62 14.45
CA TRP A 39 -13.03 2.31 13.81
C TRP A 39 -11.77 1.53 14.15
N ASP A 40 -11.91 0.21 14.27
CA ASP A 40 -10.77 -0.68 14.53
C ASP A 40 -9.94 -0.81 13.26
N LEU A 41 -9.10 0.19 13.00
CA LEU A 41 -8.25 0.24 11.82
C LEU A 41 -7.27 -0.93 11.80
N SER A 42 -6.74 -1.35 12.96
CA SER A 42 -5.85 -2.51 13.03
C SER A 42 -6.59 -3.78 12.64
N GLY A 43 -7.75 -4.05 13.25
CA GLY A 43 -8.57 -5.22 12.91
C GLY A 43 -9.06 -5.20 11.46
N PHE A 44 -9.31 -4.02 10.90
CA PHE A 44 -9.67 -3.89 9.48
C PHE A 44 -8.50 -4.22 8.54
N VAL A 45 -7.29 -3.77 8.87
CA VAL A 45 -6.07 -4.13 8.13
C VAL A 45 -5.79 -5.63 8.25
N ASP A 46 -5.92 -6.21 9.45
CA ASP A 46 -5.77 -7.65 9.68
C ASP A 46 -6.79 -8.46 8.87
N LEU A 47 -8.04 -7.98 8.75
CA LEU A 47 -9.06 -8.62 7.93
C LEU A 47 -8.71 -8.61 6.44
N ILE A 48 -8.19 -7.48 5.93
CA ILE A 48 -7.75 -7.35 4.54
C ILE A 48 -6.56 -8.28 4.26
N LEU A 49 -5.53 -8.25 5.12
CA LEU A 49 -4.32 -9.06 4.94
C LEU A 49 -4.55 -10.55 5.22
N GLY A 50 -5.56 -10.89 6.01
CA GLY A 50 -6.01 -12.26 6.21
C GLY A 50 -6.69 -12.87 4.97
N GLN A 51 -7.03 -12.06 3.96
CA GLN A 51 -7.68 -12.46 2.72
C GLN A 51 -6.73 -12.31 1.51
N THR A 52 -5.47 -12.78 1.65
CA THR A 52 -4.36 -12.62 0.68
C THR A 52 -4.67 -13.01 -0.77
N THR A 53 -5.72 -13.80 -1.03
CA THR A 53 -6.08 -14.23 -2.40
C THR A 53 -6.89 -13.19 -3.18
N VAL A 54 -7.46 -12.16 -2.55
CA VAL A 54 -8.38 -11.22 -3.21
C VAL A 54 -7.97 -9.77 -3.00
N GLY A 55 -6.90 -9.38 -3.68
CA GLY A 55 -6.45 -7.99 -3.72
C GLY A 55 -5.06 -7.84 -4.32
N THR A 56 -4.65 -6.59 -4.51
CA THR A 56 -3.33 -6.25 -5.01
C THR A 56 -2.92 -4.90 -4.43
N VAL A 57 -1.62 -4.74 -4.24
CA VAL A 57 -0.99 -3.48 -3.84
C VAL A 57 -0.08 -2.99 -4.94
N VAL A 58 0.01 -1.67 -5.08
CA VAL A 58 0.94 -1.02 -6.00
C VAL A 58 2.12 -0.51 -5.22
N LYS A 59 3.31 -0.99 -5.59
CA LYS A 59 4.60 -0.63 -5.00
C LYS A 59 5.59 -0.24 -6.08
N LEU A 60 6.68 0.43 -5.70
CA LEU A 60 7.81 0.66 -6.60
C LEU A 60 8.67 -0.61 -6.69
N GLU A 61 9.05 -0.98 -7.91
CA GLU A 61 9.92 -2.13 -8.12
C GLU A 61 11.34 -1.84 -7.60
N GLY A 62 11.87 -2.72 -6.75
CA GLY A 62 13.17 -2.53 -6.10
C GLY A 62 13.15 -1.59 -4.89
N ASP A 63 11.97 -1.21 -4.40
CA ASP A 63 11.82 -0.40 -3.20
C ASP A 63 12.14 -1.21 -1.92
N GLU A 64 13.22 -0.82 -1.24
CA GLU A 64 13.64 -1.44 0.03
C GLU A 64 12.73 -1.03 1.20
N ASP A 65 12.04 0.10 1.09
CA ASP A 65 11.16 0.63 2.13
C ASP A 65 9.73 0.02 2.09
N GLU A 66 9.47 -0.88 1.14
CA GLU A 66 8.18 -1.56 0.90
C GLU A 66 6.97 -0.59 0.87
N GLY A 67 7.17 0.61 0.30
CA GLY A 67 6.15 1.64 0.23
C GLY A 67 4.94 1.20 -0.60
N ILE A 68 3.75 1.30 -0.01
CA ILE A 68 2.48 1.06 -0.71
C ILE A 68 1.85 2.39 -1.08
N PHE A 69 1.60 2.55 -2.38
CA PHE A 69 0.98 3.74 -2.94
C PHE A 69 -0.52 3.55 -3.18
N SER A 70 -0.95 2.32 -3.43
CA SER A 70 -2.36 1.99 -3.66
C SER A 70 -2.67 0.58 -3.17
N LEU A 71 -3.90 0.41 -2.71
CA LEU A 71 -4.48 -0.85 -2.29
C LEU A 71 -5.83 -1.05 -3.00
N VAL A 72 -6.03 -2.23 -3.58
CA VAL A 72 -7.33 -2.70 -4.03
C VAL A 72 -7.56 -4.08 -3.45
N THR A 73 -8.68 -4.28 -2.76
CA THR A 73 -9.04 -5.58 -2.16
C THR A 73 -10.54 -5.79 -2.28
N ALA A 74 -10.96 -7.06 -2.40
CA ALA A 74 -12.37 -7.40 -2.21
C ALA A 74 -12.52 -8.12 -0.87
N LEU A 75 -13.23 -7.46 0.04
CA LEU A 75 -13.50 -7.99 1.37
C LEU A 75 -14.68 -8.94 1.34
N ASN A 76 -14.45 -10.17 1.79
CA ASN A 76 -15.55 -11.04 2.19
C ASN A 76 -15.92 -10.76 3.66
N ILE A 77 -17.15 -10.31 3.89
CA ILE A 77 -17.72 -9.97 5.20
C ILE A 77 -18.82 -10.95 5.65
N GLY A 78 -18.91 -12.11 4.98
CA GLY A 78 -19.94 -13.15 5.18
C GLY A 78 -19.56 -14.22 6.17
#